data_AF-A0A485LH97-F1
#
_entry.id   AF-A0A485LH97-F1
#
_cell.length_a   1.000
_cell.length_b   1.000
_cell.length_c   1.000
_cell.angle_alpha   90.00
_cell.angle_beta   90.00
_cell.angle_gamma   90.00
#
_symmetry.space_group_name_H-M   'P 1'
#
loop_
_entity.id
_entity.type
_entity.pdbx_description
1 polymer ?
#
loop_
_entity_poly.entity_id
_entity_poly.type
_entity_poly.pdbx_seq_one_letter_code
_entity_poly.pdbx_strand_id
1 'polypeptide(L)'
;MPYPIFIVLFAPFALNEDALPRARRTPLVVDADVACTKTSFATMLDNGCVCSPCTLCSYSLLSGCHINAAQATSLSNGSDIPTRQPHLDPSDWFLTDAELTRARGGVPRTGLSAFTANNSVTVFGATNEFFESIFQDLSAVQADAVYLSGWTLDSTEPNVPQSDPSQTVQTVWTHIVQRTAQVHALVFENLQEATSVASAYNWFNGLNLQSQLVLDNRITPITGSLHQKATVIQHRGGAVAYVGGVDHASDRWDTIYHNESTLRNATGVQKDYHGWVDVHSKIVGGASQDILNSFLQRWNDPSPPSIAPLFTNMAQINTTGVNDAPRVITPSTSVPNPALDPMPSKSCGETNILAVRLKAIQNANNFIYVENQYFIHVPDLLDALLVDVVPFGYEAYLYDMVTPLQASFPNKVQIYKTPADIYVHSKVLLVDYVFLSMAANIADTATVTNNNIAVTALAHNFRLAKFGEFTRFSIDFSTLTFVQAADALATYASQAGSFITPYVVEYESYFDMYKNVRVLFDGDASTPSHVADVCRTTDVHIVQLACACREAGFDLNQYPIMQAYNIRDVAENLASERRRINRAMGVVVALLVCLVLSTTAFFIYVRVLKQYMDKRRKAKAPAAAVAPPEADTV
;
A
#
# COMPACT_ATOMS: atom_id res chain seq x y z
N MET A 1 -22.98 -12.81 -3.11
CA MET A 1 -22.90 -12.14 -4.44
C MET A 1 -21.95 -12.97 -5.31
N PRO A 2 -22.02 -12.96 -6.66
CA PRO A 2 -20.95 -13.54 -7.46
C PRO A 2 -19.74 -12.61 -7.37
N TYR A 3 -18.67 -13.08 -6.72
CA TYR A 3 -17.54 -12.24 -6.34
C TYR A 3 -16.77 -11.75 -7.58
N PRO A 4 -16.43 -10.45 -7.67
CA PRO A 4 -15.69 -9.88 -8.79
C PRO A 4 -14.27 -10.46 -8.88
N ILE A 5 -13.62 -10.31 -10.03
CA ILE A 5 -12.18 -10.59 -10.18
C ILE A 5 -11.39 -9.44 -9.52
N PHE A 6 -10.32 -9.76 -8.79
CA PHE A 6 -9.62 -8.81 -7.92
C PHE A 6 -8.13 -8.80 -8.23
N ILE A 7 -7.65 -7.73 -8.87
CA ILE A 7 -6.24 -7.60 -9.26
C ILE A 7 -5.59 -6.48 -8.44
N VAL A 8 -4.49 -6.80 -7.74
CA VAL A 8 -3.70 -5.85 -6.96
C VAL A 8 -2.28 -5.77 -7.51
N LEU A 9 -1.82 -4.56 -7.80
CA LEU A 9 -0.40 -4.23 -7.93
C LEU A 9 0.02 -3.40 -6.71
N PHE A 10 1.18 -3.71 -6.14
CA PHE A 10 1.72 -2.96 -5.01
C PHE A 10 3.24 -2.86 -5.08
N ALA A 11 3.81 -1.87 -4.39
CA ALA A 11 5.26 -1.77 -4.21
C ALA A 11 5.72 -2.86 -3.22
N PRO A 12 6.64 -3.77 -3.60
CA PRO A 12 7.28 -4.62 -2.62
C PRO A 12 8.08 -3.71 -1.68
N PHE A 13 7.79 -3.77 -0.38
CA PHE A 13 8.50 -2.91 0.57
C PHE A 13 9.95 -3.38 0.68
N ALA A 14 10.86 -2.66 0.03
CA ALA A 14 12.29 -2.93 0.07
C ALA A 14 12.83 -2.59 1.48
N LEU A 15 12.62 -3.49 2.44
CA LEU A 15 13.36 -3.54 3.70
C LEU A 15 14.81 -3.99 3.45
N ASN A 16 15.49 -3.23 2.59
CA ASN A 16 16.93 -3.23 2.31
C ASN A 16 17.52 -4.65 2.16
N GLU A 17 17.20 -5.34 1.06
CA GLU A 17 17.62 -6.74 0.83
C GLU A 17 19.15 -6.94 0.91
N ASP A 18 19.95 -5.90 0.66
CA ASP A 18 21.41 -5.90 0.80
C ASP A 18 21.92 -6.03 2.25
N ALA A 19 21.06 -5.87 3.26
CA ALA A 19 21.46 -5.93 4.67
C ALA A 19 21.88 -7.33 5.15
N LEU A 20 21.43 -8.41 4.48
CA LEU A 20 21.83 -9.79 4.80
C LEU A 20 21.82 -10.68 3.55
N PRO A 21 22.88 -11.48 3.29
CA PRO A 21 22.93 -12.39 2.15
C PRO A 21 21.98 -13.60 2.35
N ARG A 22 20.68 -13.41 2.11
CA ARG A 22 19.75 -14.52 1.86
C ARG A 22 20.14 -15.16 0.53
N ALA A 23 20.37 -16.47 0.49
CA ALA A 23 20.60 -17.17 -0.77
C ALA A 23 19.40 -16.98 -1.71
N ARG A 24 19.65 -16.66 -2.99
CA ARG A 24 18.61 -16.36 -4.00
C ARG A 24 17.52 -17.43 -4.02
N ARG A 25 16.38 -17.16 -3.37
CA ARG A 25 15.16 -17.95 -3.48
C ARG A 25 14.36 -17.39 -4.65
N THR A 26 14.47 -18.02 -5.83
CA THR A 26 13.46 -17.84 -6.88
C THR A 26 12.15 -18.45 -6.40
N PRO A 27 11.06 -17.68 -6.22
CA PRO A 27 9.75 -18.26 -6.04
C PRO A 27 9.33 -18.90 -7.37
N LEU A 28 9.24 -20.23 -7.41
CA LEU A 28 8.77 -20.97 -8.58
C LEU A 28 7.24 -20.91 -8.65
N VAL A 29 6.72 -19.76 -9.06
CA VAL A 29 5.30 -19.55 -9.37
C VAL A 29 5.08 -19.92 -10.83
N VAL A 30 4.29 -20.96 -11.07
CA VAL A 30 3.84 -21.38 -12.41
C VAL A 30 2.36 -21.02 -12.49
N ASP A 31 2.05 -20.08 -13.39
CA ASP A 31 0.78 -19.37 -13.51
C ASP A 31 0.42 -18.53 -12.27
N ALA A 32 -0.41 -17.47 -12.41
CA ALA A 32 -0.77 -16.60 -11.29
C ALA A 32 -2.00 -17.06 -10.48
N ASP A 33 -2.39 -18.33 -10.65
CA ASP A 33 -3.16 -19.08 -9.66
C ASP A 33 -2.26 -19.46 -8.47
N VAL A 34 -2.84 -19.98 -7.38
CA VAL A 34 -2.07 -20.41 -6.20
C VAL A 34 -1.30 -21.72 -6.48
N ALA A 35 -0.08 -21.57 -7.01
CA ALA A 35 0.82 -22.67 -7.38
C ALA A 35 1.36 -23.46 -6.15
N CYS A 36 0.63 -24.48 -5.72
CA CYS A 36 1.00 -25.30 -4.56
C CYS A 36 2.20 -26.22 -4.82
N THR A 37 3.38 -25.82 -4.36
CA THR A 37 4.65 -26.54 -4.56
C THR A 37 5.15 -27.18 -3.26
N LYS A 38 5.92 -28.27 -3.36
CA LYS A 38 6.48 -28.95 -2.17
C LYS A 38 7.60 -28.13 -1.54
N THR A 39 7.54 -27.91 -0.23
CA THR A 39 8.54 -27.12 0.51
C THR A 39 9.94 -27.74 0.53
N SER A 40 10.96 -26.90 0.71
CA SER A 40 12.29 -27.38 1.09
C SER A 40 12.25 -27.97 2.52
N PHE A 41 13.15 -28.90 2.84
CA PHE A 41 13.20 -29.48 4.20
C PHE A 41 13.45 -28.42 5.29
N ALA A 42 14.19 -27.34 4.99
CA ALA A 42 14.36 -26.21 5.90
C ALA A 42 13.04 -25.44 6.08
N THR A 43 12.37 -25.07 4.98
CA THR A 43 11.06 -24.39 5.02
C THR A 43 9.99 -25.22 5.73
N MET A 44 10.01 -26.55 5.59
CA MET A 44 9.11 -27.48 6.29
C MET A 44 9.37 -27.49 7.81
N LEU A 45 10.61 -27.25 8.24
CA LEU A 45 10.98 -27.13 9.66
C LEU A 45 10.68 -25.73 10.22
N ASP A 46 10.90 -24.67 9.44
CA ASP A 46 10.66 -23.28 9.83
C ASP A 46 9.14 -22.97 9.92
N ASN A 47 8.37 -23.41 8.91
CA ASN A 47 6.96 -23.03 8.74
C ASN A 47 5.96 -24.19 8.99
N GLY A 48 6.44 -25.39 9.33
CA GLY A 48 5.61 -26.55 9.70
C GLY A 48 4.80 -27.20 8.57
N CYS A 49 4.89 -26.70 7.33
CA CYS A 49 4.05 -27.14 6.21
C CYS A 49 4.83 -27.92 5.13
N VAL A 50 4.14 -28.86 4.47
CA VAL A 50 4.71 -29.70 3.39
C VAL A 50 4.61 -29.03 2.00
N CYS A 51 3.72 -28.04 1.86
CA CYS A 51 3.43 -27.36 0.60
C CYS A 51 3.37 -25.84 0.82
N SER A 52 4.11 -25.06 0.01
CA SER A 52 4.00 -23.60 0.00
C SER A 52 3.05 -23.13 -1.10
N PRO A 53 2.35 -22.00 -0.91
CA PRO A 53 2.19 -21.25 0.36
C PRO A 53 1.42 -22.04 1.44
N CYS A 54 1.98 -22.12 2.65
CA CYS A 54 1.47 -22.95 3.76
C CYS A 54 0.00 -22.70 4.13
N THR A 55 -0.48 -21.48 3.87
CA THR A 55 -1.82 -20.98 4.21
C THR A 55 -2.91 -21.41 3.25
N LEU A 56 -2.54 -21.70 1.99
CA LEU A 56 -3.48 -21.95 0.90
C LEU A 56 -3.34 -23.36 0.31
N CYS A 57 -2.31 -24.12 0.71
CA CYS A 57 -1.92 -25.39 0.09
C CYS A 57 -1.88 -26.56 1.06
N SER A 58 -2.60 -27.64 0.73
CA SER A 58 -2.63 -28.89 1.46
C SER A 58 -1.81 -29.99 0.75
N TYR A 59 -1.31 -30.95 1.54
CA TYR A 59 -0.66 -32.16 1.02
C TYR A 59 -1.58 -33.38 1.14
N SER A 60 -1.70 -34.18 0.09
CA SER A 60 -2.30 -35.52 0.16
C SER A 60 -1.38 -36.56 -0.49
N LEU A 61 -1.50 -37.82 -0.03
CA LEU A 61 -0.74 -38.95 -0.56
C LEU A 61 -1.12 -39.33 -2.00
N LEU A 62 -2.28 -38.86 -2.49
CA LEU A 62 -2.79 -39.17 -3.84
C LEU A 62 -2.56 -38.03 -4.83
N SER A 63 -2.72 -36.78 -4.39
CA SER A 63 -2.67 -35.58 -5.26
C SER A 63 -1.37 -34.79 -5.11
N GLY A 64 -0.54 -35.09 -4.11
CA GLY A 64 0.62 -34.25 -3.76
C GLY A 64 0.19 -32.91 -3.15
N CYS A 65 0.89 -31.84 -3.51
CA CYS A 65 0.53 -30.47 -3.13
C CYS A 65 -0.59 -29.93 -4.01
N HIS A 66 -1.63 -29.37 -3.40
CA HIS A 66 -2.83 -28.87 -4.09
C HIS A 66 -3.49 -27.77 -3.25
N ILE A 67 -4.31 -26.92 -3.89
CA ILE A 67 -5.04 -25.84 -3.22
C ILE A 67 -6.01 -26.42 -2.18
N ASN A 68 -6.07 -25.78 -1.01
CA ASN A 68 -6.97 -26.16 0.09
C ASN A 68 -8.42 -25.76 -0.20
N ALA A 69 -9.07 -26.51 -1.09
CA ALA A 69 -10.46 -26.28 -1.52
C ALA A 69 -11.50 -26.27 -0.38
N ALA A 70 -11.15 -26.70 0.84
CA ALA A 70 -12.02 -26.61 2.02
C ALA A 70 -12.13 -25.18 2.60
N GLN A 71 -11.26 -24.25 2.21
CA GLN A 71 -11.34 -22.82 2.59
C GLN A 71 -11.89 -21.94 1.45
N ALA A 72 -11.93 -22.44 0.22
CA ALA A 72 -12.38 -21.70 -0.95
C ALA A 72 -13.89 -21.46 -0.94
N THR A 73 -14.28 -20.19 -1.06
CA THR A 73 -15.67 -19.79 -1.36
C THR A 73 -15.97 -19.93 -2.85
N SER A 74 -14.96 -19.79 -3.72
CA SER A 74 -15.07 -20.18 -5.14
C SER A 74 -13.72 -20.52 -5.76
N LEU A 75 -13.70 -21.53 -6.64
CA LEU A 75 -12.56 -21.90 -7.49
C LEU A 75 -12.72 -21.42 -8.95
N SER A 76 -13.79 -20.68 -9.24
CA SER A 76 -13.98 -19.97 -10.52
C SER A 76 -12.87 -18.93 -10.71
N ASN A 77 -12.23 -18.86 -11.88
CA ASN A 77 -11.41 -17.70 -12.28
C ASN A 77 -12.27 -16.56 -12.89
N GLY A 78 -13.57 -16.79 -13.05
CA GLY A 78 -14.53 -15.87 -13.66
C GLY A 78 -14.86 -16.17 -15.12
N SER A 79 -14.16 -17.09 -15.80
CA SER A 79 -14.47 -17.49 -17.18
C SER A 79 -15.84 -18.17 -17.35
N ASP A 80 -16.37 -18.75 -16.27
CA ASP A 80 -17.70 -19.34 -16.15
C ASP A 80 -18.81 -18.33 -15.80
N ILE A 81 -18.46 -17.06 -15.52
CA ILE A 81 -19.39 -16.03 -15.07
C ILE A 81 -19.66 -15.02 -16.21
N PRO A 82 -20.91 -14.91 -16.71
CA PRO A 82 -21.25 -13.92 -17.72
C PRO A 82 -21.02 -12.49 -17.24
N THR A 83 -20.29 -11.70 -18.02
CA THR A 83 -20.08 -10.26 -17.83
C THR A 83 -21.41 -9.53 -17.72
N ARG A 84 -21.48 -8.59 -16.78
CA ARG A 84 -22.67 -7.80 -16.44
C ARG A 84 -22.51 -6.38 -16.92
N GLN A 85 -23.58 -5.77 -17.43
CA GLN A 85 -23.61 -4.33 -17.68
C GLN A 85 -23.41 -3.58 -16.34
N PRO A 86 -22.33 -2.80 -16.16
CA PRO A 86 -22.13 -2.02 -14.94
C PRO A 86 -23.08 -0.82 -14.86
N HIS A 87 -23.20 -0.28 -13.65
CA HIS A 87 -23.92 0.96 -13.36
C HIS A 87 -23.25 2.15 -14.05
N LEU A 88 -23.93 2.79 -15.01
CA LEU A 88 -23.36 3.91 -15.78
C LEU A 88 -23.78 5.30 -15.26
N ASP A 89 -24.68 5.40 -14.28
CA ASP A 89 -25.04 6.67 -13.67
C ASP A 89 -23.97 7.09 -12.65
N PRO A 90 -23.30 8.25 -12.77
CA PRO A 90 -22.31 8.69 -11.80
C PRO A 90 -22.82 8.79 -10.36
N SER A 91 -24.13 9.01 -10.16
CA SER A 91 -24.74 9.13 -8.82
C SER A 91 -24.85 7.79 -8.07
N ASP A 92 -24.76 6.65 -8.77
CA ASP A 92 -24.61 5.35 -8.12
C ASP A 92 -23.25 5.22 -7.41
N TRP A 93 -22.21 5.94 -7.88
CA TRP A 93 -20.83 5.81 -7.39
C TRP A 93 -20.42 6.90 -6.40
N PHE A 94 -20.89 8.15 -6.58
CA PHE A 94 -20.57 9.26 -5.67
C PHE A 94 -21.36 9.21 -4.36
N LEU A 95 -20.85 9.89 -3.32
CA LEU A 95 -21.58 10.04 -2.06
C LEU A 95 -22.69 11.09 -2.20
N THR A 96 -23.86 10.79 -1.67
CA THR A 96 -24.92 11.77 -1.38
C THR A 96 -24.55 12.62 -0.17
N ASP A 97 -25.19 13.79 0.00
CA ASP A 97 -24.98 14.66 1.17
C ASP A 97 -25.19 13.93 2.50
N ALA A 98 -26.12 12.97 2.54
CA ALA A 98 -26.41 12.16 3.73
C ALA A 98 -25.30 11.13 4.04
N GLU A 99 -24.68 10.54 3.02
CA GLU A 99 -23.53 9.64 3.17
C GLU A 99 -22.26 10.43 3.54
N LEU A 100 -22.05 11.59 2.92
CA LEU A 100 -20.95 12.51 3.23
C LEU A 100 -21.04 13.07 4.65
N THR A 101 -22.25 13.44 5.10
CA THR A 101 -22.52 13.84 6.49
C THR A 101 -22.21 12.70 7.46
N ARG A 102 -22.52 11.44 7.10
CA ARG A 102 -22.17 10.25 7.91
C ARG A 102 -20.65 10.05 7.99
N ALA A 103 -19.93 10.23 6.88
CA ALA A 103 -18.46 10.18 6.82
C ALA A 103 -17.75 11.36 7.52
N ARG A 104 -18.50 12.37 7.96
CA ARG A 104 -18.05 13.48 8.83
C ARG A 104 -18.58 13.35 10.27
N GLY A 105 -18.90 12.13 10.72
CA GLY A 105 -19.39 11.87 12.08
C GLY A 105 -20.76 12.48 12.40
N GLY A 106 -21.57 12.78 11.38
CA GLY A 106 -22.85 13.47 11.51
C GLY A 106 -22.79 14.98 11.32
N VAL A 107 -21.61 15.57 11.04
CA VAL A 107 -21.45 17.00 10.76
C VAL A 107 -21.60 17.27 9.26
N PRO A 108 -22.62 18.02 8.79
CA PRO A 108 -22.77 18.33 7.37
C PRO A 108 -21.55 19.04 6.79
N ARG A 109 -21.31 18.87 5.49
CA ARG A 109 -20.27 19.62 4.76
C ARG A 109 -20.86 20.91 4.23
N THR A 110 -20.26 22.04 4.58
CA THR A 110 -20.63 23.37 4.07
C THR A 110 -19.55 23.88 3.14
N GLY A 111 -19.96 24.59 2.09
CA GLY A 111 -19.04 25.30 1.18
C GLY A 111 -18.22 24.43 0.20
N LEU A 112 -18.47 23.13 0.15
CA LEU A 112 -17.88 22.18 -0.80
C LEU A 112 -18.97 21.24 -1.32
N SER A 113 -18.96 20.92 -2.61
CA SER A 113 -19.94 20.04 -3.24
C SER A 113 -19.76 18.57 -2.80
N ALA A 114 -20.84 17.77 -2.74
CA ALA A 114 -20.72 16.32 -2.56
C ALA A 114 -20.09 15.64 -3.79
N PHE A 115 -20.48 16.10 -4.99
CA PHE A 115 -19.79 15.90 -6.26
C PHE A 115 -20.10 17.08 -7.19
N THR A 116 -19.38 17.20 -8.32
CA THR A 116 -19.69 18.17 -9.38
C THR A 116 -19.76 17.49 -10.74
N ALA A 117 -20.59 18.04 -11.63
CA ALA A 117 -20.78 17.55 -12.99
C ALA A 117 -20.13 18.49 -14.03
N ASN A 118 -20.01 18.03 -15.28
CA ASN A 118 -19.47 18.79 -16.41
C ASN A 118 -18.01 19.29 -16.23
N ASN A 119 -17.20 18.57 -15.45
CA ASN A 119 -15.76 18.78 -15.36
C ASN A 119 -15.06 18.17 -16.59
N SER A 120 -14.07 18.85 -17.14
CA SER A 120 -13.08 18.24 -18.02
C SER A 120 -11.97 17.63 -17.16
N VAL A 121 -11.61 16.37 -17.41
CA VAL A 121 -10.60 15.63 -16.63
C VAL A 121 -9.64 14.90 -17.57
N THR A 122 -8.36 15.26 -17.51
CA THR A 122 -7.27 14.47 -18.08
C THR A 122 -6.64 13.64 -16.97
N VAL A 123 -6.49 12.34 -17.17
CA VAL A 123 -5.70 11.46 -16.30
C VAL A 123 -4.36 11.19 -16.97
N PHE A 124 -3.29 11.31 -16.19
CA PHE A 124 -1.92 11.00 -16.58
C PHE A 124 -1.58 9.60 -16.05
N GLY A 125 -1.20 8.70 -16.96
CA GLY A 125 -0.88 7.31 -16.64
C GLY A 125 0.53 7.13 -16.11
N ALA A 126 1.42 8.04 -16.49
CA ALA A 126 2.79 8.20 -15.99
C ALA A 126 3.07 9.66 -15.63
N THR A 127 4.11 9.90 -14.84
CA THR A 127 4.35 11.19 -14.21
C THR A 127 4.97 12.24 -15.15
N ASN A 128 5.72 11.83 -16.17
CA ASN A 128 6.24 12.73 -17.20
C ASN A 128 5.13 13.50 -17.92
N GLU A 129 3.97 12.89 -18.16
CA GLU A 129 2.82 13.53 -18.79
C GLU A 129 2.22 14.63 -17.90
N PHE A 130 2.18 14.37 -16.58
CA PHE A 130 1.80 15.35 -15.57
C PHE A 130 2.77 16.53 -15.53
N PHE A 131 4.08 16.26 -15.44
CA PHE A 131 5.11 17.29 -15.36
C PHE A 131 5.17 18.17 -16.61
N GLU A 132 5.04 17.59 -17.81
CA GLU A 132 4.95 18.33 -19.07
C GLU A 132 3.69 19.22 -19.11
N SER A 133 2.51 18.68 -18.74
CA SER A 133 1.26 19.46 -18.72
C SER A 133 1.29 20.60 -17.70
N ILE A 134 1.80 20.36 -16.49
CA ILE A 134 1.84 21.40 -15.45
C ILE A 134 2.93 22.44 -15.76
N PHE A 135 4.07 22.04 -16.34
CA PHE A 135 5.08 22.98 -16.84
C PHE A 135 4.51 23.94 -17.88
N GLN A 136 3.68 23.45 -18.81
CA GLN A 136 3.05 24.29 -19.84
C GLN A 136 2.07 25.31 -19.22
N ASP A 137 1.17 24.88 -18.33
CA ASP A 137 0.23 25.81 -17.67
C ASP A 137 0.97 26.82 -16.77
N LEU A 138 1.91 26.36 -15.94
CA LEU A 138 2.72 27.22 -15.07
C LEU A 138 3.57 28.21 -15.88
N SER A 139 4.08 27.80 -17.04
CA SER A 139 4.81 28.68 -17.96
C SER A 139 3.90 29.72 -18.63
N ALA A 140 2.59 29.50 -18.70
CA ALA A 140 1.62 30.45 -19.24
C ALA A 140 1.10 31.47 -18.21
N VAL A 141 1.29 31.24 -16.90
CA VAL A 141 0.84 32.12 -15.81
C VAL A 141 1.41 33.54 -15.96
N GLN A 142 0.53 34.54 -15.77
CA GLN A 142 0.87 35.97 -15.78
C GLN A 142 0.57 36.65 -14.44
N ALA A 143 -0.65 37.14 -14.23
CA ALA A 143 -1.10 37.86 -13.03
C ALA A 143 -2.11 37.04 -12.19
N ASP A 144 -1.99 35.71 -12.29
CA ASP A 144 -2.88 34.73 -11.68
C ASP A 144 -2.38 34.35 -10.26
N ALA A 145 -3.12 33.48 -9.57
CA ALA A 145 -2.68 32.91 -8.30
C ALA A 145 -2.44 31.40 -8.40
N VAL A 146 -1.34 30.92 -7.83
CA VAL A 146 -0.96 29.49 -7.79
C VAL A 146 -0.94 29.01 -6.35
N TYR A 147 -1.53 27.84 -6.11
CA TYR A 147 -1.72 27.26 -4.77
C TYR A 147 -1.20 25.82 -4.76
N LEU A 148 -0.23 25.49 -3.92
CA LEU A 148 0.32 24.12 -3.77
C LEU A 148 0.03 23.55 -2.38
N SER A 149 -0.51 22.34 -2.31
CA SER A 149 -0.30 21.45 -1.15
C SER A 149 0.61 20.28 -1.54
N GLY A 150 1.57 19.94 -0.68
CA GLY A 150 2.46 18.78 -0.88
C GLY A 150 2.92 18.15 0.45
N TRP A 151 3.31 16.87 0.39
CA TRP A 151 3.96 16.16 1.50
C TRP A 151 5.46 16.46 1.58
N THR A 152 6.05 16.80 0.44
CA THR A 152 7.42 17.30 0.32
C THR A 152 7.48 18.27 -0.87
N LEU A 153 8.56 19.02 -0.96
CA LEU A 153 8.89 19.89 -2.08
C LEU A 153 10.40 19.86 -2.23
N ASP A 154 10.90 19.49 -3.42
CA ASP A 154 12.30 19.69 -3.78
C ASP A 154 12.37 20.77 -4.86
N SER A 155 13.11 21.85 -4.60
CA SER A 155 13.26 22.93 -5.58
C SER A 155 14.12 22.50 -6.77
N THR A 156 14.90 21.42 -6.66
CA THR A 156 15.85 20.98 -7.69
C THR A 156 15.26 20.04 -8.74
N GLU A 157 14.08 19.43 -8.51
CA GLU A 157 13.45 18.51 -9.47
C GLU A 157 13.18 19.22 -10.83
N PRO A 158 13.71 18.72 -11.96
CA PRO A 158 13.41 19.24 -13.29
C PRO A 158 11.99 18.83 -13.73
N ASN A 159 11.22 19.80 -14.26
CA ASN A 159 9.88 19.49 -14.80
C ASN A 159 9.98 18.81 -16.18
N VAL A 160 10.97 19.19 -16.99
CA VAL A 160 11.15 18.68 -18.36
C VAL A 160 12.60 18.23 -18.64
N PRO A 161 13.16 17.29 -17.84
CA PRO A 161 14.54 16.82 -17.97
C PRO A 161 14.89 16.30 -19.38
N GLN A 162 13.88 15.80 -20.12
CA GLN A 162 14.01 15.32 -21.50
C GLN A 162 14.35 16.41 -22.53
N SER A 163 14.12 17.68 -22.22
CA SER A 163 14.26 18.80 -23.17
C SER A 163 15.07 19.98 -22.61
N ASP A 164 14.87 20.34 -21.34
CA ASP A 164 15.66 21.34 -20.62
C ASP A 164 15.67 21.05 -19.10
N PRO A 165 16.70 20.34 -18.58
CA PRO A 165 16.83 20.07 -17.14
C PRO A 165 17.12 21.33 -16.30
N SER A 166 17.32 22.51 -16.90
CA SER A 166 17.38 23.77 -16.13
C SER A 166 16.00 24.29 -15.69
N GLN A 167 14.91 23.75 -16.26
CA GLN A 167 13.53 24.05 -15.85
C GLN A 167 13.13 23.30 -14.56
N THR A 168 13.92 23.47 -13.51
CA THR A 168 13.61 22.99 -12.16
C THR A 168 12.38 23.68 -11.58
N VAL A 169 11.76 23.07 -10.57
CA VAL A 169 10.74 23.72 -9.73
C VAL A 169 11.21 25.13 -9.32
N GLN A 170 12.47 25.26 -8.88
CA GLN A 170 13.09 26.54 -8.54
C GLN A 170 13.03 27.56 -9.69
N THR A 171 13.48 27.18 -10.88
CA THR A 171 13.53 28.05 -12.07
C THR A 171 12.13 28.48 -12.51
N VAL A 172 11.22 27.52 -12.70
CA VAL A 172 9.87 27.76 -13.20
C VAL A 172 9.10 28.67 -12.24
N TRP A 173 9.16 28.39 -10.94
CA TRP A 173 8.41 29.14 -9.94
C TRP A 173 9.00 30.53 -9.68
N THR A 174 10.32 30.68 -9.78
CA THR A 174 10.96 32.01 -9.76
C THR A 174 10.44 32.87 -10.93
N HIS A 175 10.27 32.31 -12.13
CA HIS A 175 9.69 33.03 -13.26
C HIS A 175 8.21 33.40 -13.06
N ILE A 176 7.40 32.54 -12.42
CA ILE A 176 6.00 32.86 -12.05
C ILE A 176 5.97 34.08 -11.13
N VAL A 177 6.74 34.04 -10.05
CA VAL A 177 6.85 35.11 -9.05
C VAL A 177 7.31 36.43 -9.67
N GLN A 178 8.24 36.39 -10.62
CA GLN A 178 8.71 37.57 -11.36
C GLN A 178 7.65 38.19 -12.29
N ARG A 179 6.62 37.45 -12.71
CA ARG A 179 5.53 37.93 -13.58
C ARG A 179 4.39 38.63 -12.82
N THR A 180 4.53 38.81 -11.50
CA THR A 180 3.55 39.37 -10.55
C THR A 180 2.40 38.45 -10.13
N ALA A 181 2.44 37.17 -10.52
CA ALA A 181 1.59 36.15 -9.92
C ALA A 181 1.92 35.93 -8.44
N GLN A 182 0.91 35.54 -7.65
CA GLN A 182 1.08 35.16 -6.26
C GLN A 182 1.16 33.64 -6.13
N VAL A 183 2.14 33.13 -5.41
CA VAL A 183 2.29 31.68 -5.16
C VAL A 183 2.16 31.40 -3.66
N HIS A 184 1.26 30.50 -3.28
CA HIS A 184 0.97 30.15 -1.89
C HIS A 184 1.11 28.65 -1.69
N ALA A 185 2.01 28.21 -0.81
CA ALA A 185 2.36 26.80 -0.67
C ALA A 185 2.23 26.30 0.79
N LEU A 186 1.53 25.19 0.97
CA LEU A 186 1.44 24.41 2.21
C LEU A 186 2.22 23.10 2.02
N VAL A 187 3.47 23.08 2.48
CA VAL A 187 4.30 21.87 2.48
C VAL A 187 4.28 21.27 3.87
N PHE A 188 4.06 19.96 3.99
CA PHE A 188 4.13 19.28 5.29
C PHE A 188 5.51 19.46 5.94
N GLU A 189 5.56 19.64 7.26
CA GLU A 189 6.81 19.70 8.04
C GLU A 189 7.47 18.32 8.15
N ASN A 190 8.04 17.88 7.03
CA ASN A 190 8.40 16.50 6.79
C ASN A 190 9.79 16.15 7.32
N LEU A 191 9.85 15.54 8.50
CA LEU A 191 11.10 15.09 9.13
C LEU A 191 11.92 14.10 8.26
N GLN A 192 11.30 13.40 7.29
CA GLN A 192 11.99 12.44 6.43
C GLN A 192 12.72 13.13 5.26
N GLU A 193 12.18 14.24 4.76
CA GLU A 193 12.72 15.04 3.64
C GLU A 193 13.19 16.43 4.10
N ALA A 194 13.59 16.53 5.38
CA ALA A 194 13.74 17.79 6.10
C ALA A 194 14.72 18.78 5.44
N THR A 195 15.79 18.27 4.83
CA THR A 195 16.78 19.08 4.10
C THR A 195 16.18 19.74 2.86
N SER A 196 15.47 18.99 2.01
CA SER A 196 14.84 19.51 0.79
C SER A 196 13.72 20.49 1.14
N VAL A 197 12.86 20.13 2.11
CA VAL A 197 11.75 21.00 2.56
C VAL A 197 12.27 22.31 3.18
N ALA A 198 13.32 22.28 4.01
CA ALA A 198 13.91 23.49 4.56
C ALA A 198 14.63 24.33 3.48
N SER A 199 15.32 23.70 2.53
CA SER A 199 15.95 24.37 1.38
C SER A 199 14.89 25.10 0.53
N ALA A 200 13.78 24.42 0.23
CA ALA A 200 12.67 24.98 -0.53
C ALA A 200 12.00 26.15 0.21
N TYR A 201 11.81 26.06 1.54
CA TYR A 201 11.34 27.18 2.37
C TYR A 201 12.25 28.41 2.25
N ASN A 202 13.56 28.21 2.39
CA ASN A 202 14.57 29.28 2.38
C ASN A 202 14.62 30.01 1.04
N TRP A 203 14.66 29.26 -0.07
CA TRP A 203 14.62 29.85 -1.40
C TRP A 203 13.30 30.58 -1.64
N PHE A 204 12.16 29.92 -1.41
CA PHE A 204 10.85 30.42 -1.81
C PHE A 204 10.49 31.71 -1.06
N ASN A 205 10.63 31.73 0.26
CA ASN A 205 10.32 32.91 1.08
C ASN A 205 11.34 34.05 0.90
N GLY A 206 12.46 33.79 0.19
CA GLY A 206 13.39 34.82 -0.29
C GLY A 206 12.98 35.50 -1.62
N LEU A 207 11.95 35.01 -2.33
CA LEU A 207 11.62 35.50 -3.68
C LEU A 207 10.88 36.85 -3.71
N ASN A 208 9.73 36.96 -3.04
CA ASN A 208 8.97 38.22 -2.94
C ASN A 208 8.10 38.27 -1.68
N LEU A 209 7.55 39.44 -1.36
CA LEU A 209 6.72 39.66 -0.15
C LEU A 209 5.21 39.43 -0.36
N GLN A 210 4.77 38.84 -1.47
CA GLN A 210 3.35 38.53 -1.74
C GLN A 210 3.05 37.03 -1.87
N SER A 211 4.08 36.24 -2.19
CA SER A 211 4.06 34.78 -2.17
C SER A 211 4.50 34.31 -0.79
N GLN A 212 4.02 33.16 -0.33
CA GLN A 212 4.43 32.58 0.95
C GLN A 212 4.42 31.04 0.89
N LEU A 213 5.50 30.41 1.35
CA LEU A 213 5.53 28.99 1.66
C LEU A 213 5.46 28.83 3.17
N VAL A 214 4.49 28.05 3.64
CA VAL A 214 4.25 27.74 5.04
C VAL A 214 4.51 26.26 5.26
N LEU A 215 5.30 25.93 6.29
CA LEU A 215 5.41 24.56 6.78
C LEU A 215 4.17 24.23 7.62
N ASP A 216 3.38 23.26 7.17
CA ASP A 216 2.14 22.86 7.82
C ASP A 216 2.41 21.64 8.71
N ASN A 217 2.26 21.81 10.03
CA ASN A 217 2.51 20.78 11.04
C ASN A 217 1.32 20.56 11.99
N ARG A 218 0.11 20.92 11.56
CA ARG A 218 -1.15 20.72 12.31
C ARG A 218 -1.49 19.24 12.57
N ILE A 219 -0.77 18.31 11.94
CA ILE A 219 -0.70 16.90 12.33
C ILE A 219 0.72 16.64 12.85
N THR A 220 0.84 16.08 14.05
CA THR A 220 2.11 15.80 14.73
C THR A 220 2.97 14.82 13.91
N PRO A 221 4.19 15.18 13.47
CA PRO A 221 4.96 14.41 12.48
C PRO A 221 5.37 12.97 12.83
N ILE A 222 5.16 12.51 14.07
CA ILE A 222 5.50 11.16 14.54
C ILE A 222 4.35 10.16 14.31
N THR A 223 3.09 10.63 14.26
CA THR A 223 1.89 9.78 14.21
C THR A 223 1.02 9.99 12.97
N GLY A 224 1.34 10.97 12.12
CA GLY A 224 0.62 11.21 10.86
C GLY A 224 1.33 12.19 9.93
N SER A 225 0.76 12.44 8.76
CA SER A 225 1.28 13.43 7.82
C SER A 225 0.19 14.12 6.99
N LEU A 226 0.47 15.34 6.54
CA LEU A 226 -0.38 16.08 5.62
C LEU A 226 -0.04 15.68 4.18
N HIS A 227 -0.59 14.54 3.74
CA HIS A 227 -0.14 13.86 2.52
C HIS A 227 -0.77 14.34 1.19
N GLN A 228 -1.63 15.37 1.22
CA GLN A 228 -2.33 15.90 0.03
C GLN A 228 -1.33 16.48 -1.00
N LYS A 229 -1.36 15.99 -2.24
CA LYS A 229 -0.67 16.61 -3.39
C LYS A 229 -1.70 17.26 -4.32
N ALA A 230 -1.64 18.59 -4.44
CA ALA A 230 -2.48 19.33 -5.38
C ALA A 230 -1.84 20.66 -5.76
N THR A 231 -1.90 21.04 -7.04
CA THR A 231 -1.53 22.40 -7.50
C THR A 231 -2.72 23.03 -8.21
N VAL A 232 -3.22 24.17 -7.74
CA VAL A 232 -4.29 24.92 -8.40
C VAL A 232 -3.74 26.20 -9.00
N ILE A 233 -4.11 26.49 -10.24
CA ILE A 233 -3.85 27.75 -10.93
C ILE A 233 -5.21 28.45 -11.12
N GLN A 234 -5.42 29.57 -10.42
CA GLN A 234 -6.65 30.37 -10.50
C GLN A 234 -6.47 31.50 -11.53
N HIS A 235 -7.15 31.38 -12.66
CA HIS A 235 -7.17 32.39 -13.71
C HIS A 235 -8.41 33.30 -13.62
N ARG A 236 -8.40 34.39 -14.40
CA ARG A 236 -9.53 35.32 -14.53
C ARG A 236 -10.74 34.69 -15.26
N GLY A 237 -11.49 33.86 -14.55
CA GLY A 237 -12.71 33.21 -15.04
C GLY A 237 -12.88 31.74 -14.64
N GLY A 238 -11.92 31.15 -13.92
CA GLY A 238 -11.98 29.76 -13.47
C GLY A 238 -10.68 29.29 -12.84
N ALA A 239 -10.58 27.99 -12.54
CA ALA A 239 -9.37 27.39 -12.01
C ALA A 239 -9.03 26.09 -12.75
N VAL A 240 -7.74 25.82 -12.89
CA VAL A 240 -7.19 24.51 -13.31
C VAL A 240 -6.59 23.87 -12.06
N ALA A 241 -6.93 22.62 -11.78
CA ALA A 241 -6.44 21.90 -10.60
C ALA A 241 -5.73 20.62 -11.02
N TYR A 242 -4.50 20.44 -10.56
CA TYR A 242 -3.76 19.20 -10.61
C TYR A 242 -3.92 18.49 -9.26
N VAL A 243 -4.25 17.20 -9.26
CA VAL A 243 -4.38 16.38 -8.04
C VAL A 243 -4.05 14.91 -8.32
N GLY A 244 -3.29 14.26 -7.44
CA GLY A 244 -2.75 12.91 -7.69
C GLY A 244 -1.84 12.35 -6.58
N GLY A 245 -1.02 11.36 -6.92
CA GLY A 245 0.01 10.80 -6.03
C GLY A 245 1.35 11.55 -6.06
N VAL A 246 1.61 12.32 -7.12
CA VAL A 246 2.92 12.94 -7.40
C VAL A 246 3.13 14.25 -6.60
N ASP A 247 4.23 14.34 -5.83
CA ASP A 247 4.75 15.60 -5.28
C ASP A 247 5.71 16.28 -6.29
N HIS A 248 5.93 17.59 -6.17
CA HIS A 248 7.00 18.30 -6.89
C HIS A 248 8.36 18.04 -6.19
N ALA A 249 8.98 16.88 -6.41
CA ALA A 249 10.21 16.48 -5.74
C ALA A 249 10.97 15.37 -6.47
N SER A 250 12.22 15.13 -6.07
CA SER A 250 13.09 14.08 -6.62
C SER A 250 12.45 12.68 -6.63
N ASP A 251 12.94 11.83 -7.52
CA ASP A 251 12.42 10.54 -7.99
C ASP A 251 11.09 10.58 -8.75
N ARG A 252 10.33 11.68 -8.77
CA ARG A 252 8.95 11.63 -9.25
C ARG A 252 8.83 11.62 -10.76
N TRP A 253 9.72 12.26 -11.54
CA TRP A 253 9.64 12.23 -13.01
C TRP A 253 10.05 10.86 -13.60
N ASP A 254 9.16 10.17 -14.29
CA ASP A 254 9.43 8.94 -15.04
C ASP A 254 8.42 8.74 -16.18
N THR A 255 8.74 7.86 -17.13
CA THR A 255 7.86 7.49 -18.25
C THR A 255 7.18 6.14 -18.02
N ILE A 256 6.09 5.89 -18.77
CA ILE A 256 5.32 4.63 -18.77
C ILE A 256 6.11 3.38 -19.23
N TYR A 257 7.40 3.52 -19.52
CA TYR A 257 8.30 2.44 -19.93
C TYR A 257 9.33 2.06 -18.85
N HIS A 258 9.53 2.91 -17.83
CA HIS A 258 10.47 2.74 -16.72
C HIS A 258 11.87 2.29 -17.18
N ASN A 259 12.41 3.05 -18.13
CA ASN A 259 13.69 2.80 -18.82
C ASN A 259 14.61 4.04 -18.86
N GLU A 260 14.19 5.16 -18.27
CA GLU A 260 14.90 6.45 -18.34
C GLU A 260 15.92 6.67 -17.21
N SER A 261 16.37 5.61 -16.53
CA SER A 261 17.27 5.71 -15.36
C SER A 261 18.59 6.45 -15.67
N THR A 262 19.09 6.35 -16.91
CA THR A 262 20.25 7.14 -17.37
C THR A 262 19.95 8.64 -17.40
N LEU A 263 18.77 9.04 -17.89
CA LEU A 263 18.32 10.42 -17.91
C LEU A 263 18.03 10.93 -16.49
N ARG A 264 17.31 10.14 -15.68
CA ARG A 264 16.99 10.47 -14.28
C ARG A 264 18.26 10.75 -13.47
N ASN A 265 19.29 9.92 -13.61
CA ASN A 265 20.59 10.12 -12.98
C ASN A 265 21.32 11.38 -13.53
N ALA A 266 21.42 11.51 -14.85
CA ALA A 266 22.13 12.63 -15.49
C ALA A 266 21.49 14.02 -15.25
N THR A 267 20.20 14.07 -14.88
CA THR A 267 19.44 15.32 -14.67
C THR A 267 19.09 15.60 -13.21
N GLY A 268 19.50 14.74 -12.27
CA GLY A 268 19.26 14.94 -10.84
C GLY A 268 17.86 14.53 -10.34
N VAL A 269 17.03 13.92 -11.19
CA VAL A 269 15.75 13.33 -10.77
C VAL A 269 15.99 12.14 -9.83
N GLN A 270 16.93 11.25 -10.16
CA GLN A 270 17.13 10.04 -9.36
C GLN A 270 17.67 10.36 -7.96
N LYS A 271 16.95 9.90 -6.94
CA LYS A 271 17.39 9.91 -5.53
C LYS A 271 17.55 8.47 -5.03
N ASP A 272 16.45 7.77 -4.79
CA ASP A 272 16.37 6.45 -4.18
C ASP A 272 16.00 5.35 -5.21
N TYR A 273 15.34 5.68 -6.33
CA TYR A 273 14.79 4.69 -7.27
C TYR A 273 15.13 4.92 -8.76
N HIS A 274 15.23 3.83 -9.53
CA HIS A 274 15.50 3.84 -10.97
C HIS A 274 14.27 4.13 -11.85
N GLY A 275 13.06 3.97 -11.29
CA GLY A 275 11.79 4.33 -11.91
C GLY A 275 10.67 4.50 -10.89
N TRP A 276 9.56 5.12 -11.31
CA TRP A 276 8.46 5.55 -10.44
C TRP A 276 7.11 5.38 -11.13
N VAL A 277 6.29 4.45 -10.62
CA VAL A 277 4.92 4.18 -11.08
C VAL A 277 3.94 4.97 -10.22
N ASP A 278 3.34 6.02 -10.77
CA ASP A 278 2.36 6.86 -10.07
C ASP A 278 1.42 7.54 -11.08
N VAL A 279 0.29 8.08 -10.58
CA VAL A 279 -0.75 8.71 -11.39
C VAL A 279 -1.12 10.11 -10.90
N HIS A 280 -1.55 10.96 -11.83
CA HIS A 280 -2.04 12.31 -11.53
C HIS A 280 -3.22 12.66 -12.44
N SER A 281 -3.95 13.73 -12.12
CA SER A 281 -5.02 14.25 -12.97
C SER A 281 -4.97 15.77 -13.10
N LYS A 282 -5.37 16.30 -14.26
CA LYS A 282 -5.68 17.72 -14.52
C LYS A 282 -7.19 17.87 -14.63
N ILE A 283 -7.77 18.78 -13.85
CA ILE A 283 -9.20 18.98 -13.72
C ILE A 283 -9.53 20.44 -14.03
N VAL A 284 -10.52 20.66 -14.90
CA VAL A 284 -11.06 21.99 -15.24
C VAL A 284 -12.58 21.95 -15.09
N GLY A 285 -13.12 22.66 -14.10
CA GLY A 285 -14.55 22.75 -13.84
C GLY A 285 -14.86 23.14 -12.40
N GLY A 286 -16.05 22.76 -11.91
CA GLY A 286 -16.46 23.01 -10.52
C GLY A 286 -15.55 22.31 -9.49
N ALA A 287 -15.09 21.09 -9.80
CA ALA A 287 -14.16 20.34 -8.96
C ALA A 287 -12.83 21.09 -8.72
N SER A 288 -12.36 21.89 -9.69
CA SER A 288 -11.15 22.70 -9.53
C SER A 288 -11.32 23.79 -8.48
N GLN A 289 -12.54 24.33 -8.33
CA GLN A 289 -12.87 25.28 -7.26
C GLN A 289 -13.09 24.58 -5.91
N ASP A 290 -13.64 23.37 -5.87
CA ASP A 290 -13.72 22.58 -4.63
C ASP A 290 -12.33 22.20 -4.10
N ILE A 291 -11.37 21.87 -4.98
CA ILE A 291 -9.96 21.64 -4.60
C ILE A 291 -9.31 22.94 -4.08
N LEU A 292 -9.55 24.08 -4.74
CA LEU A 292 -9.07 25.39 -4.26
C LEU A 292 -9.66 25.76 -2.90
N ASN A 293 -10.95 25.54 -2.69
CA ASN A 293 -11.63 25.77 -1.42
C ASN A 293 -11.03 24.90 -0.31
N SER A 294 -10.67 23.64 -0.58
CA SER A 294 -9.97 22.77 0.37
C SER A 294 -8.56 23.27 0.74
N PHE A 295 -7.83 23.91 -0.18
CA PHE A 295 -6.58 24.60 0.13
C PHE A 295 -6.85 25.84 1.01
N LEU A 296 -7.80 26.69 0.59
CA LEU A 296 -8.11 27.95 1.28
C LEU A 296 -8.65 27.74 2.71
N GLN A 297 -9.35 26.63 2.97
CA GLN A 297 -9.75 26.21 4.31
C GLN A 297 -8.54 25.92 5.21
N ARG A 298 -7.53 25.17 4.72
CA ARG A 298 -6.27 24.92 5.45
C ARG A 298 -5.39 26.17 5.58
N TRP A 299 -5.40 27.04 4.58
CA TRP A 299 -4.61 28.27 4.58
C TRP A 299 -5.15 29.30 5.59
N ASN A 300 -6.46 29.55 5.54
CA ASN A 300 -7.16 30.52 6.39
C ASN A 300 -7.65 29.93 7.73
N ASP A 301 -7.19 28.75 8.13
CA ASP A 301 -7.55 28.16 9.43
C ASP A 301 -7.11 29.11 10.57
N PRO A 302 -8.00 29.48 11.52
CA PRO A 302 -7.67 30.37 12.63
C PRO A 302 -6.59 29.81 13.57
N SER A 303 -6.26 28.53 13.45
CA SER A 303 -5.10 27.87 14.05
C SER A 303 -3.97 27.83 13.01
N PRO A 304 -3.04 28.81 12.98
CA PRO A 304 -1.86 28.74 12.11
C PRO A 304 -0.95 27.57 12.54
N PRO A 305 -0.16 26.98 11.63
CA PRO A 305 0.86 26.01 12.01
C PRO A 305 2.00 26.70 12.77
N SER A 306 2.76 25.93 13.55
CA SER A 306 3.79 26.47 14.45
C SER A 306 5.10 25.72 14.27
N ILE A 307 5.96 26.23 13.36
CA ILE A 307 7.19 25.58 12.88
C ILE A 307 8.04 25.05 14.05
N ALA A 308 8.40 23.77 13.99
CA ALA A 308 9.12 23.09 15.05
C ALA A 308 10.58 23.58 15.15
N PRO A 309 11.20 23.58 16.36
CA PRO A 309 12.54 24.12 16.58
C PRO A 309 13.64 23.54 15.67
N LEU A 310 13.50 22.29 15.22
CA LEU A 310 14.43 21.69 14.25
C LEU A 310 14.37 22.43 12.90
N PHE A 311 13.16 22.66 12.38
CA PHE A 311 12.94 23.41 11.15
C PHE A 311 13.25 24.90 11.32
N THR A 312 13.01 25.52 12.47
CA THR A 312 13.43 26.92 12.72
C THR A 312 14.93 27.13 12.47
N ASN A 313 15.77 26.13 12.83
CA ASN A 313 17.21 26.17 12.61
C ASN A 313 17.60 25.87 11.15
N MET A 314 17.03 24.82 10.53
CA MET A 314 17.37 24.43 9.15
C MET A 314 16.82 25.41 8.11
N ALA A 315 15.62 25.94 8.36
CA ALA A 315 14.95 26.96 7.55
C ALA A 315 15.38 28.41 7.92
N GLN A 316 16.51 28.55 8.62
CA GLN A 316 17.21 29.81 8.92
C GLN A 316 16.29 30.99 9.33
N ILE A 317 15.25 30.70 10.12
CA ILE A 317 14.15 31.64 10.34
C ILE A 317 14.61 32.80 11.24
N ASN A 318 15.01 33.90 10.61
CA ASN A 318 15.36 35.13 11.31
C ASN A 318 14.11 35.73 11.95
N THR A 319 14.08 35.75 13.29
CA THR A 319 13.00 36.29 14.13
C THR A 319 12.75 37.79 13.96
N THR A 320 13.52 38.47 13.08
CA THR A 320 13.43 39.89 12.76
C THR A 320 12.66 40.14 11.46
N GLY A 321 11.35 39.84 11.44
CA GLY A 321 10.41 40.48 10.52
C GLY A 321 9.61 39.58 9.57
N VAL A 322 9.86 38.27 9.51
CA VAL A 322 8.94 37.33 8.86
C VAL A 322 7.94 36.83 9.90
N ASN A 323 6.64 37.08 9.66
CA ASN A 323 5.58 36.34 10.32
C ASN A 323 5.33 35.07 9.50
N ASP A 324 5.72 33.91 10.01
CA ASP A 324 5.54 32.62 9.33
C ASP A 324 4.06 32.20 9.25
N ALA A 325 3.17 32.85 10.02
CA ALA A 325 1.73 32.65 9.96
C ALA A 325 1.17 32.93 8.54
N PRO A 326 0.25 32.10 8.02
CA PRO A 326 -0.38 32.31 6.72
C PRO A 326 -1.02 33.70 6.60
N ARG A 327 -0.67 34.45 5.55
CA ARG A 327 -1.34 35.72 5.24
C ARG A 327 -2.73 35.43 4.70
N VAL A 328 -3.78 35.82 5.44
CA VAL A 328 -5.18 35.52 5.09
C VAL A 328 -5.51 35.90 3.65
N ILE A 329 -5.93 34.92 2.85
CA ILE A 329 -6.32 35.08 1.45
C ILE A 329 -7.83 35.25 1.39
N THR A 330 -8.29 36.47 1.11
CA THR A 330 -9.68 36.72 0.73
C THR A 330 -9.90 36.27 -0.72
N PRO A 331 -10.83 35.34 -1.00
CA PRO A 331 -11.14 34.92 -2.36
C PRO A 331 -11.56 36.11 -3.24
N SER A 332 -11.13 36.10 -4.50
CA SER A 332 -11.55 37.12 -5.48
C SER A 332 -13.07 37.01 -5.73
N THR A 333 -13.75 38.16 -5.80
CA THR A 333 -15.20 38.29 -5.55
C THR A 333 -16.12 37.79 -6.68
N SER A 334 -15.63 36.96 -7.59
CA SER A 334 -16.40 36.36 -8.70
C SER A 334 -16.99 34.98 -8.39
N VAL A 335 -16.63 34.37 -7.26
CA VAL A 335 -17.19 33.08 -6.79
C VAL A 335 -18.01 33.34 -5.53
N PRO A 336 -19.24 32.78 -5.38
CA PRO A 336 -20.02 32.96 -4.15
C PRO A 336 -19.25 32.39 -2.96
N ASN A 337 -18.79 33.28 -2.08
CA ASN A 337 -17.91 32.97 -0.95
C ASN A 337 -18.51 31.84 -0.10
N PRO A 338 -17.98 30.60 -0.17
CA PRO A 338 -18.41 29.55 0.73
C PRO A 338 -17.92 29.96 2.11
N ALA A 339 -18.84 30.03 3.08
CA ALA A 339 -18.45 30.31 4.45
C ALA A 339 -17.37 29.30 4.86
N LEU A 340 -16.17 29.80 5.17
CA LEU A 340 -15.09 28.97 5.68
C LEU A 340 -15.63 28.26 6.92
N ASP A 341 -15.70 26.93 6.85
CA ASP A 341 -15.97 26.03 7.97
C ASP A 341 -14.62 25.80 8.66
N PRO A 342 -14.22 26.58 9.69
CA PRO A 342 -13.02 26.27 10.43
C PRO A 342 -13.26 24.91 11.09
N MET A 343 -12.51 23.89 10.65
CA MET A 343 -12.65 22.47 11.02
C MET A 343 -13.21 22.34 12.45
N PRO A 344 -14.52 22.08 12.62
CA PRO A 344 -15.16 22.31 13.91
C PRO A 344 -14.46 21.52 15.01
N SER A 345 -14.30 22.08 16.21
CA SER A 345 -13.67 21.38 17.36
C SER A 345 -14.49 20.20 17.91
N LYS A 346 -15.41 19.68 17.09
CA LYS A 346 -16.31 18.53 17.27
C LYS A 346 -16.38 17.62 16.03
N SER A 347 -15.77 17.95 14.89
CA SER A 347 -15.70 17.04 13.75
C SER A 347 -14.55 16.05 13.95
N CYS A 348 -14.86 14.75 14.00
CA CYS A 348 -13.89 13.67 14.19
C CYS A 348 -13.07 13.36 12.92
N GLY A 349 -12.65 14.39 12.18
CA GLY A 349 -12.13 14.28 10.82
C GLY A 349 -13.21 14.05 9.76
N GLU A 350 -12.78 13.73 8.54
CA GLU A 350 -13.63 13.39 7.40
C GLU A 350 -13.05 12.15 6.69
N THR A 351 -13.82 11.05 6.65
CA THR A 351 -13.39 9.76 6.05
C THR A 351 -14.02 9.50 4.68
N ASN A 352 -14.37 10.57 3.96
CA ASN A 352 -15.08 10.52 2.67
C ASN A 352 -14.39 9.65 1.60
N ILE A 353 -13.05 9.66 1.51
CA ILE A 353 -12.25 8.85 0.58
C ILE A 353 -12.40 7.36 0.88
N LEU A 354 -12.50 6.98 2.16
CA LEU A 354 -12.80 5.60 2.55
C LEU A 354 -14.24 5.28 2.14
N ALA A 355 -15.22 6.04 2.64
CA ALA A 355 -16.64 5.79 2.40
C ALA A 355 -17.03 5.65 0.91
N VAL A 356 -16.47 6.48 0.02
CA VAL A 356 -16.74 6.38 -1.43
C VAL A 356 -16.08 5.16 -2.08
N ARG A 357 -14.90 4.74 -1.61
CA ARG A 357 -14.25 3.50 -2.07
C ARG A 357 -15.03 2.27 -1.61
N LEU A 358 -15.61 2.28 -0.40
CA LEU A 358 -16.50 1.20 0.06
C LEU A 358 -17.77 1.11 -0.79
N LYS A 359 -18.41 2.25 -1.07
CA LYS A 359 -19.59 2.31 -1.95
C LYS A 359 -19.30 1.76 -3.34
N ALA A 360 -18.16 2.13 -3.93
CA ALA A 360 -17.74 1.62 -5.23
C ALA A 360 -17.47 0.11 -5.21
N ILE A 361 -16.80 -0.42 -4.18
CA ILE A 361 -16.56 -1.86 -4.01
C ILE A 361 -17.87 -2.64 -3.83
N GLN A 362 -18.82 -2.10 -3.07
CA GLN A 362 -20.16 -2.71 -2.86
C GLN A 362 -21.00 -2.75 -4.15
N ASN A 363 -20.74 -1.84 -5.10
CA ASN A 363 -21.40 -1.79 -6.41
C ASN A 363 -20.68 -2.58 -7.52
N ALA A 364 -19.52 -3.20 -7.23
CA ALA A 364 -18.74 -3.96 -8.20
C ALA A 364 -19.50 -5.21 -8.69
N ASN A 365 -19.72 -5.33 -10.00
CA ASN A 365 -20.41 -6.47 -10.61
C ASN A 365 -19.47 -7.40 -11.39
N ASN A 366 -18.29 -6.94 -11.80
CA ASN A 366 -17.38 -7.65 -12.70
C ASN A 366 -15.96 -7.75 -12.13
N PHE A 367 -15.33 -6.61 -11.82
CA PHE A 367 -13.93 -6.57 -11.36
C PHE A 367 -13.60 -5.35 -10.50
N ILE A 368 -12.54 -5.52 -9.71
CA ILE A 368 -11.85 -4.46 -8.99
C ILE A 368 -10.35 -4.55 -9.34
N TYR A 369 -9.76 -3.40 -9.65
CA TYR A 369 -8.32 -3.24 -9.90
C TYR A 369 -7.73 -2.20 -8.95
N VAL A 370 -6.58 -2.50 -8.36
CA VAL A 370 -5.90 -1.65 -7.37
C VAL A 370 -4.42 -1.49 -7.75
N GLU A 371 -3.93 -0.26 -7.72
CA GLU A 371 -2.49 0.02 -7.64
C GLU A 371 -2.25 0.80 -6.35
N ASN A 372 -1.44 0.28 -5.42
CA ASN A 372 -1.19 1.01 -4.17
C ASN A 372 0.23 0.85 -3.63
N GLN A 373 0.81 1.98 -3.22
CA GLN A 373 2.00 2.03 -2.36
C GLN A 373 1.86 1.16 -1.10
N TYR A 374 0.65 1.10 -0.53
CA TYR A 374 0.33 0.31 0.65
C TYR A 374 -0.96 -0.49 0.42
N PHE A 375 -0.89 -1.81 0.50
CA PHE A 375 -2.08 -2.67 0.59
C PHE A 375 -2.18 -3.29 1.99
N ILE A 376 -2.13 -2.42 3.00
CA ILE A 376 -2.41 -2.82 4.38
C ILE A 376 -3.89 -3.13 4.57
N HIS A 377 -4.13 -4.05 5.49
CA HIS A 377 -5.38 -4.21 6.23
C HIS A 377 -5.91 -2.85 6.72
N VAL A 378 -7.16 -2.54 6.37
CA VAL A 378 -7.97 -1.42 6.88
C VAL A 378 -9.38 -1.97 7.05
N PRO A 379 -10.02 -1.96 8.24
CA PRO A 379 -11.23 -2.75 8.47
C PRO A 379 -12.38 -2.36 7.59
N ASP A 380 -12.87 -1.13 7.53
CA ASP A 380 -14.07 -0.86 6.73
C ASP A 380 -13.90 -1.27 5.24
N LEU A 381 -12.65 -1.27 4.75
CA LEU A 381 -12.25 -1.84 3.45
C LEU A 381 -12.13 -3.38 3.47
N LEU A 382 -11.51 -3.99 4.50
CA LEU A 382 -11.49 -5.44 4.64
C LEU A 382 -12.88 -5.98 4.97
N ASP A 383 -13.73 -5.43 5.84
CA ASP A 383 -15.17 -5.69 6.03
C ASP A 383 -15.98 -5.67 4.74
N ALA A 384 -15.78 -4.67 3.87
CA ALA A 384 -16.35 -4.68 2.52
C ALA A 384 -15.84 -5.85 1.64
N LEU A 385 -14.85 -6.59 2.14
CA LEU A 385 -14.15 -7.73 1.54
C LEU A 385 -13.92 -8.93 2.55
N LEU A 386 -14.56 -8.99 3.75
CA LEU A 386 -14.33 -9.85 4.98
C LEU A 386 -13.34 -9.48 6.19
N VAL A 387 -13.56 -8.40 6.99
CA VAL A 387 -13.49 -8.17 8.51
C VAL A 387 -12.18 -7.84 9.38
N ASP A 388 -12.17 -6.68 10.12
CA ASP A 388 -11.58 -6.23 11.48
C ASP A 388 -10.13 -5.68 11.87
N VAL A 389 -10.03 -4.76 12.87
CA VAL A 389 -8.96 -3.72 13.25
C VAL A 389 -7.50 -4.10 13.66
N VAL A 390 -6.50 -3.17 13.68
CA VAL A 390 -5.54 -2.62 12.64
C VAL A 390 -4.82 -1.31 13.13
N PRO A 391 -3.49 -0.98 12.94
CA PRO A 391 -2.25 -1.78 12.69
C PRO A 391 -0.86 -1.30 13.32
N PHE A 392 0.13 -2.21 13.48
CA PHE A 392 1.60 -1.92 13.39
C PHE A 392 2.45 -3.13 12.93
N GLY A 393 3.29 -2.98 11.88
CA GLY A 393 4.16 -4.04 11.30
C GLY A 393 3.79 -4.51 9.87
N TYR A 394 4.21 -3.77 8.83
CA TYR A 394 3.65 -3.80 7.45
C TYR A 394 3.36 -5.18 6.84
N GLU A 395 4.35 -6.09 6.76
CA GLU A 395 4.18 -7.41 6.11
C GLU A 395 3.05 -8.24 6.76
N ALA A 396 2.81 -8.07 8.06
CA ALA A 396 1.72 -8.75 8.77
C ALA A 396 0.33 -8.20 8.39
N TYR A 397 0.19 -6.92 8.03
CA TYR A 397 -1.08 -6.35 7.56
C TYR A 397 -1.32 -6.64 6.10
N LEU A 398 -0.27 -6.71 5.29
CA LEU A 398 -0.39 -7.24 3.93
C LEU A 398 -0.82 -8.72 3.99
N TYR A 399 -0.24 -9.51 4.88
CA TYR A 399 -0.62 -10.90 5.13
C TYR A 399 -2.07 -11.05 5.62
N ASP A 400 -2.48 -10.33 6.67
CA ASP A 400 -3.84 -10.41 7.23
C ASP A 400 -4.90 -9.89 6.23
N MET A 401 -4.58 -8.90 5.38
CA MET A 401 -5.47 -8.42 4.30
C MET A 401 -5.60 -9.42 3.14
N VAL A 402 -4.47 -9.99 2.69
CA VAL A 402 -4.41 -10.80 1.47
C VAL A 402 -4.81 -12.25 1.69
N THR A 403 -4.40 -12.85 2.81
CA THR A 403 -4.56 -14.29 3.03
C THR A 403 -6.04 -14.74 3.05
N PRO A 404 -6.98 -14.02 3.68
CA PRO A 404 -8.40 -14.37 3.61
C PRO A 404 -8.95 -14.30 2.18
N LEU A 405 -8.57 -13.29 1.41
CA LEU A 405 -9.00 -13.11 0.02
C LEU A 405 -8.48 -14.23 -0.88
N GLN A 406 -7.18 -14.54 -0.81
CA GLN A 406 -6.59 -15.64 -1.58
C GLN A 406 -7.08 -17.02 -1.12
N ALA A 407 -7.42 -17.20 0.17
CA ALA A 407 -8.02 -18.44 0.65
C ALA A 407 -9.46 -18.63 0.12
N SER A 408 -10.26 -17.56 0.11
CA SER A 408 -11.64 -17.61 -0.38
C SER A 408 -11.75 -17.68 -1.91
N PHE A 409 -10.84 -17.03 -2.64
CA PHE A 409 -10.89 -16.87 -4.11
C PHE A 409 -9.52 -17.06 -4.77
N PRO A 410 -8.87 -18.23 -4.63
CA PRO A 410 -7.48 -18.46 -5.04
C PRO A 410 -7.20 -18.23 -6.54
N ASN A 411 -8.23 -18.34 -7.38
CA ASN A 411 -8.13 -18.18 -8.83
C ASN A 411 -8.66 -16.81 -9.32
N LYS A 412 -8.97 -15.88 -8.41
CA LYS A 412 -9.44 -14.51 -8.74
C LYS A 412 -8.64 -13.38 -8.11
N VAL A 413 -7.92 -13.66 -7.02
CA VAL A 413 -7.15 -12.66 -6.25
C VAL A 413 -5.70 -12.71 -6.71
N GLN A 414 -5.45 -12.08 -7.85
CA GLN A 414 -4.13 -12.00 -8.46
C GLN A 414 -3.37 -10.80 -7.88
N ILE A 415 -2.14 -11.05 -7.42
CA ILE A 415 -1.30 -10.01 -6.80
C ILE A 415 0.08 -10.00 -7.44
N TYR A 416 0.54 -8.81 -7.80
CA TYR A 416 1.75 -8.59 -8.56
C TYR A 416 2.65 -7.54 -7.90
N LYS A 417 3.96 -7.62 -8.18
CA LYS A 417 4.96 -6.62 -7.79
C LYS A 417 5.87 -6.25 -8.96
N THR A 418 6.39 -5.02 -8.94
CA THR A 418 7.44 -4.48 -9.84
C THR A 418 8.84 -4.99 -9.47
N PRO A 419 9.88 -4.68 -10.27
CA PRO A 419 11.28 -4.82 -9.85
C PRO A 419 11.56 -3.92 -8.64
N ALA A 420 12.51 -4.32 -7.78
CA ALA A 420 12.75 -3.65 -6.50
C ALA A 420 13.27 -2.20 -6.61
N ASP A 421 13.86 -1.84 -7.76
CA ASP A 421 14.36 -0.50 -8.07
C ASP A 421 13.30 0.39 -8.77
N ILE A 422 12.07 -0.09 -8.95
CA ILE A 422 10.95 0.65 -9.56
C ILE A 422 9.78 0.70 -8.58
N TYR A 423 9.53 1.89 -8.02
CA TYR A 423 8.61 2.07 -6.90
C TYR A 423 7.17 2.35 -7.36
N VAL A 424 6.20 1.55 -6.87
CA VAL A 424 4.77 1.82 -7.08
C VAL A 424 4.28 2.81 -6.03
N HIS A 425 4.19 4.08 -6.40
CA HIS A 425 3.62 5.14 -5.60
C HIS A 425 2.14 5.45 -5.92
N SER A 426 1.54 4.84 -6.95
CA SER A 426 0.10 4.93 -7.23
C SER A 426 -0.80 4.76 -5.98
N LYS A 427 -2.01 5.33 -6.02
CA LYS A 427 -3.09 5.12 -5.03
C LYS A 427 -4.45 4.84 -5.70
N VAL A 428 -4.45 4.02 -6.75
CA VAL A 428 -5.59 3.74 -7.64
C VAL A 428 -6.55 2.69 -7.06
N LEU A 429 -7.84 2.95 -7.22
CA LEU A 429 -8.91 1.94 -7.24
C LEU A 429 -9.75 2.17 -8.50
N LEU A 430 -9.83 1.17 -9.38
CA LEU A 430 -10.69 1.13 -10.56
C LEU A 430 -11.73 0.02 -10.37
N VAL A 431 -13.01 0.33 -10.61
CA VAL A 431 -14.11 -0.64 -10.53
C VAL A 431 -14.89 -0.67 -11.84
N ASP A 432 -15.15 -1.87 -12.35
CA ASP A 432 -16.12 -2.17 -13.42
C ASP A 432 -15.98 -1.40 -14.76
N TYR A 433 -14.82 -0.78 -15.03
CA TYR A 433 -14.62 0.19 -16.11
C TYR A 433 -15.60 1.39 -16.04
N VAL A 434 -15.96 1.84 -14.84
CA VAL A 434 -16.79 3.04 -14.65
C VAL A 434 -16.15 4.03 -13.68
N PHE A 435 -15.83 3.56 -12.47
CA PHE A 435 -15.37 4.41 -11.37
C PHE A 435 -13.85 4.30 -11.20
N LEU A 436 -13.18 5.44 -11.22
CA LEU A 436 -11.73 5.57 -10.97
C LEU A 436 -11.50 6.50 -9.77
N SER A 437 -10.98 5.95 -8.68
CA SER A 437 -10.51 6.69 -7.52
C SER A 437 -8.99 6.73 -7.49
N MET A 438 -8.43 7.92 -7.33
CA MET A 438 -7.02 8.18 -7.05
C MET A 438 -6.96 9.14 -5.86
N ALA A 439 -6.39 10.33 -6.01
CA ALA A 439 -6.62 11.44 -5.08
C ALA A 439 -7.95 12.18 -5.34
N ALA A 440 -8.48 12.13 -6.57
CA ALA A 440 -9.85 12.49 -6.93
C ALA A 440 -10.68 11.23 -7.25
N ASN A 441 -12.01 11.36 -7.24
CA ASN A 441 -12.93 10.29 -7.64
C ASN A 441 -13.63 10.70 -8.93
N ILE A 442 -13.63 9.82 -9.93
CA ILE A 442 -14.02 10.11 -11.31
C ILE A 442 -14.99 9.02 -11.80
N ALA A 443 -16.13 9.45 -12.34
CA ALA A 443 -17.01 8.61 -13.15
C ALA A 443 -17.33 9.42 -14.42
N ASP A 444 -16.80 8.97 -15.55
CA ASP A 444 -16.93 9.62 -16.86
C ASP A 444 -18.30 9.32 -17.50
N THR A 445 -18.83 10.27 -18.28
CA THR A 445 -20.12 10.13 -18.97
C THR A 445 -19.97 9.78 -20.46
N ALA A 446 -18.78 9.91 -21.02
CA ALA A 446 -18.46 9.34 -22.32
C ALA A 446 -18.35 7.81 -22.19
N THR A 447 -18.96 7.07 -23.12
CA THR A 447 -18.96 5.61 -23.10
C THR A 447 -18.39 4.97 -24.35
N VAL A 448 -17.80 3.79 -24.18
CA VAL A 448 -17.35 2.90 -25.25
C VAL A 448 -17.94 1.51 -25.04
N THR A 449 -18.08 0.75 -26.12
CA THR A 449 -18.48 -0.66 -26.03
C THR A 449 -17.24 -1.52 -25.81
N ASN A 450 -17.16 -2.21 -24.66
CA ASN A 450 -16.17 -3.24 -24.41
C ASN A 450 -16.84 -4.61 -24.55
N ASN A 451 -16.47 -5.36 -25.60
CA ASN A 451 -17.10 -6.62 -25.99
C ASN A 451 -18.63 -6.44 -26.18
N ASN A 452 -19.44 -6.82 -25.20
CA ASN A 452 -20.91 -6.77 -25.23
C ASN A 452 -21.53 -5.84 -24.18
N ILE A 453 -20.72 -5.06 -23.44
CA ILE A 453 -21.18 -4.10 -22.43
C ILE A 453 -20.74 -2.68 -22.76
N ALA A 454 -21.53 -1.69 -22.33
CA ALA A 454 -21.12 -0.30 -22.34
C ALA A 454 -20.35 0.03 -21.05
N VAL A 455 -19.23 0.74 -21.18
CA VAL A 455 -18.31 1.14 -20.11
C VAL A 455 -17.85 2.58 -20.33
N THR A 456 -17.26 3.25 -19.32
CA THR A 456 -16.81 4.65 -19.50
C THR A 456 -15.48 4.72 -20.23
N ALA A 457 -15.32 5.74 -21.09
CA ALA A 457 -14.19 5.85 -22.00
C ALA A 457 -12.88 6.07 -21.22
N LEU A 458 -12.87 6.97 -20.26
CA LEU A 458 -11.73 7.28 -19.40
C LEU A 458 -11.26 6.03 -18.63
N ALA A 459 -12.17 5.32 -17.96
CA ALA A 459 -11.83 4.15 -17.13
C ALA A 459 -11.36 2.95 -17.98
N HIS A 460 -11.96 2.74 -19.16
CA HIS A 460 -11.52 1.72 -20.12
C HIS A 460 -10.09 2.00 -20.64
N ASN A 461 -9.83 3.23 -21.06
CA ASN A 461 -8.55 3.63 -21.63
C ASN A 461 -7.44 3.67 -20.57
N PHE A 462 -7.76 4.06 -19.33
CA PHE A 462 -6.84 3.97 -18.20
C PHE A 462 -6.39 2.51 -17.98
N ARG A 463 -7.31 1.54 -17.95
CA ARG A 463 -6.98 0.11 -17.82
C ARG A 463 -6.11 -0.39 -18.97
N LEU A 464 -6.33 0.08 -20.20
CA LEU A 464 -5.47 -0.24 -21.35
C LEU A 464 -4.03 0.27 -21.16
N ALA A 465 -3.87 1.53 -20.75
CA ALA A 465 -2.54 2.13 -20.54
C ALA A 465 -1.75 1.36 -19.47
N LYS A 466 -2.36 1.15 -18.29
CA LYS A 466 -1.69 0.49 -17.16
C LYS A 466 -1.43 -1.00 -17.39
N PHE A 467 -2.33 -1.75 -18.05
CA PHE A 467 -2.04 -3.15 -18.40
C PHE A 467 -0.97 -3.25 -19.51
N GLY A 468 -0.91 -2.26 -20.42
CA GLY A 468 0.19 -2.09 -21.36
C GLY A 468 1.54 -1.89 -20.64
N GLU A 469 1.64 -0.87 -19.78
CA GLU A 469 2.78 -0.57 -18.92
C GLU A 469 3.33 -1.82 -18.21
N PHE A 470 2.47 -2.54 -17.47
CA PHE A 470 2.90 -3.71 -16.69
C PHE A 470 3.29 -4.93 -17.54
N THR A 471 2.99 -4.93 -18.84
CA THR A 471 3.48 -5.92 -19.81
C THR A 471 4.56 -5.37 -20.76
N ARG A 472 5.03 -4.14 -20.55
CA ARG A 472 5.90 -3.38 -21.47
C ARG A 472 5.35 -3.35 -22.92
N PHE A 473 4.03 -3.20 -23.02
CA PHE A 473 3.24 -3.14 -24.26
C PHE A 473 3.42 -4.36 -25.18
N SER A 474 3.81 -5.51 -24.62
CA SER A 474 3.95 -6.77 -25.37
C SER A 474 2.62 -7.49 -25.65
N ILE A 475 1.53 -7.06 -25.01
CA ILE A 475 0.18 -7.62 -25.16
C ILE A 475 -0.81 -6.51 -25.52
N ASP A 476 -1.60 -6.73 -26.57
CA ASP A 476 -2.74 -5.86 -26.92
C ASP A 476 -3.98 -6.24 -26.09
N PHE A 477 -4.29 -5.42 -25.10
CA PHE A 477 -5.45 -5.59 -24.22
C PHE A 477 -6.77 -5.00 -24.77
N SER A 478 -6.77 -4.41 -25.96
CA SER A 478 -7.97 -3.78 -26.57
C SER A 478 -9.00 -4.78 -27.09
N THR A 479 -8.56 -5.99 -27.42
CA THR A 479 -9.41 -7.08 -27.94
C THR A 479 -9.87 -8.07 -26.85
N LEU A 480 -9.41 -7.91 -25.61
CA LEU A 480 -9.61 -8.87 -24.52
C LEU A 480 -10.72 -8.44 -23.55
N THR A 481 -11.58 -9.39 -23.16
CA THR A 481 -12.43 -9.23 -21.96
C THR A 481 -11.57 -9.06 -20.70
N PHE A 482 -12.14 -8.58 -19.59
CA PHE A 482 -11.37 -8.43 -18.35
C PHE A 482 -10.81 -9.78 -17.85
N VAL A 483 -11.56 -10.89 -17.99
CA VAL A 483 -11.08 -12.24 -17.62
C VAL A 483 -9.84 -12.61 -18.44
N GLN A 484 -9.93 -12.50 -19.76
CA GLN A 484 -8.80 -12.80 -20.66
C GLN A 484 -7.62 -11.85 -20.43
N ALA A 485 -7.87 -10.60 -20.02
CA ALA A 485 -6.82 -9.66 -19.65
C ALA A 485 -6.12 -10.05 -18.33
N ALA A 486 -6.86 -10.58 -17.35
CA ALA A 486 -6.31 -11.13 -16.12
C ALA A 486 -5.47 -12.40 -16.40
N ASP A 487 -6.02 -13.33 -17.19
CA ASP A 487 -5.34 -14.56 -17.61
C ASP A 487 -4.06 -14.25 -18.42
N ALA A 488 -4.09 -13.24 -19.30
CA ALA A 488 -2.93 -12.79 -20.06
C ALA A 488 -1.87 -12.08 -19.20
N LEU A 489 -2.29 -11.26 -18.22
CA LEU A 489 -1.39 -10.62 -17.26
C LEU A 489 -0.69 -11.66 -16.36
N ALA A 490 -1.44 -12.69 -15.92
CA ALA A 490 -0.92 -13.85 -15.21
C ALA A 490 0.12 -14.62 -16.05
N THR A 491 -0.24 -14.94 -17.30
CA THR A 491 0.62 -15.65 -18.25
C THR A 491 1.90 -14.86 -18.56
N TYR A 492 1.84 -13.52 -18.57
CA TYR A 492 3.01 -12.66 -18.69
C TYR A 492 3.88 -12.69 -17.44
N ALA A 493 3.29 -12.49 -16.26
CA ALA A 493 4.03 -12.33 -15.00
C ALA A 493 4.89 -13.55 -14.65
N SER A 494 4.44 -14.77 -14.98
CA SER A 494 5.18 -16.03 -14.76
C SER A 494 6.36 -16.27 -15.73
N GLN A 495 6.62 -15.39 -16.70
CA GLN A 495 7.72 -15.55 -17.66
C GLN A 495 9.07 -15.07 -17.11
N ALA A 496 10.17 -15.72 -17.51
CA ALA A 496 11.51 -15.31 -17.10
C ALA A 496 11.90 -13.96 -17.72
N GLY A 497 12.02 -12.92 -16.89
CA GLY A 497 12.30 -11.55 -17.35
C GLY A 497 11.05 -10.71 -17.62
N SER A 498 9.87 -11.15 -17.14
CA SER A 498 8.67 -10.32 -17.02
C SER A 498 8.95 -9.05 -16.20
N PHE A 499 8.24 -7.96 -16.51
CA PHE A 499 8.37 -6.70 -15.77
C PHE A 499 7.71 -6.78 -14.39
N ILE A 500 6.48 -7.28 -14.32
CA ILE A 500 5.83 -7.66 -13.07
C ILE A 500 6.06 -9.14 -12.76
N THR A 501 6.12 -9.49 -11.47
CA THR A 501 6.15 -10.89 -11.01
C THR A 501 4.99 -11.16 -10.06
N PRO A 502 4.43 -12.39 -10.02
CA PRO A 502 3.41 -12.74 -9.04
C PRO A 502 3.95 -12.65 -7.61
N TYR A 503 3.09 -12.29 -6.66
CA TYR A 503 3.43 -12.20 -5.25
C TYR A 503 2.38 -12.90 -4.38
N VAL A 504 2.87 -13.66 -3.41
CA VAL A 504 2.07 -14.29 -2.36
C VAL A 504 2.74 -13.96 -1.04
N VAL A 505 1.97 -13.55 -0.04
CA VAL A 505 2.50 -13.28 1.30
C VAL A 505 2.71 -14.61 2.02
N GLU A 506 3.96 -15.04 2.21
CA GLU A 506 4.25 -16.16 3.10
C GLU A 506 4.15 -15.71 4.56
N TYR A 507 3.59 -16.56 5.42
CA TYR A 507 3.61 -16.36 6.87
C TYR A 507 5.06 -16.40 7.38
N GLU A 508 5.53 -15.31 8.01
CA GLU A 508 6.72 -15.36 8.86
C GLU A 508 6.30 -15.42 10.34
N SER A 509 6.97 -16.26 11.13
CA SER A 509 6.66 -16.52 12.55
C SER A 509 6.72 -15.31 13.49
N TYR A 510 7.25 -14.18 13.00
CA TYR A 510 7.29 -12.92 13.74
C TYR A 510 5.95 -12.15 13.66
N PHE A 511 5.04 -12.48 12.73
CA PHE A 511 3.73 -11.83 12.59
C PHE A 511 2.86 -12.01 13.85
N ASP A 512 2.90 -13.19 14.49
CA ASP A 512 2.13 -13.44 15.71
C ASP A 512 2.67 -12.66 16.92
N MET A 513 3.95 -12.26 16.91
CA MET A 513 4.47 -11.31 17.90
C MET A 513 3.88 -9.90 17.66
N TYR A 514 3.74 -9.47 16.40
CA TYR A 514 3.08 -8.21 16.08
C TYR A 514 1.60 -8.19 16.51
N LYS A 515 0.85 -9.27 16.28
CA LYS A 515 -0.56 -9.38 16.73
C LYS A 515 -0.75 -9.16 18.24
N ASN A 516 0.23 -9.51 19.07
CA ASN A 516 0.17 -9.31 20.51
C ASN A 516 0.50 -7.87 20.96
N VAL A 517 1.19 -7.08 20.13
CA VAL A 517 1.53 -5.67 20.45
C VAL A 517 0.67 -4.65 19.70
N ARG A 518 -0.02 -5.09 18.63
CA ARG A 518 -1.05 -4.41 17.82
C ARG A 518 -1.88 -3.40 18.64
N VAL A 519 -2.55 -3.86 19.70
CA VAL A 519 -3.42 -3.08 20.64
C VAL A 519 -2.77 -1.81 21.23
N LEU A 520 -1.44 -1.68 21.25
CA LEU A 520 -0.75 -0.48 21.75
C LEU A 520 -0.57 0.63 20.71
N PHE A 521 -0.69 0.32 19.43
CA PHE A 521 -0.44 1.22 18.31
C PHE A 521 -1.70 1.49 17.48
N ASP A 522 -2.56 0.48 17.35
CA ASP A 522 -3.83 0.51 16.60
C ASP A 522 -4.82 1.60 17.07
N GLY A 523 -4.69 2.07 18.31
CA GLY A 523 -5.53 3.14 18.86
C GLY A 523 -7.01 2.74 19.04
N ASP A 524 -7.29 1.44 19.15
CA ASP A 524 -8.65 0.93 19.26
C ASP A 524 -9.31 1.27 20.62
N ALA A 525 -10.64 1.21 20.66
CA ALA A 525 -11.42 1.51 21.87
C ALA A 525 -11.48 0.31 22.86
N SER A 526 -10.41 -0.50 22.93
CA SER A 526 -10.36 -1.69 23.79
C SER A 526 -10.32 -1.34 25.29
N THR A 527 -10.74 -2.31 26.11
CA THR A 527 -10.84 -2.11 27.56
C THR A 527 -9.45 -2.08 28.23
N PRO A 528 -9.22 -1.21 29.25
CA PRO A 528 -7.89 -0.99 29.82
C PRO A 528 -7.16 -2.22 30.41
N SER A 529 -7.87 -3.32 30.66
CA SER A 529 -7.32 -4.54 31.26
C SER A 529 -6.32 -5.27 30.37
N HIS A 530 -6.58 -5.38 29.07
CA HIS A 530 -5.72 -6.17 28.16
C HIS A 530 -4.32 -5.53 28.00
N VAL A 531 -4.28 -4.20 27.90
CA VAL A 531 -3.05 -3.41 27.83
C VAL A 531 -2.17 -3.62 29.08
N ALA A 532 -2.78 -3.62 30.26
CA ALA A 532 -2.05 -3.71 31.53
C ALA A 532 -1.30 -5.04 31.70
N ASP A 533 -1.81 -6.15 31.16
CA ASP A 533 -1.13 -7.44 31.24
C ASP A 533 -0.02 -7.59 30.18
N VAL A 534 -0.21 -7.05 28.96
CA VAL A 534 0.87 -6.95 27.95
C VAL A 534 2.05 -6.14 28.50
N CYS A 535 1.78 -4.99 29.12
CA CYS A 535 2.81 -4.14 29.73
C CYS A 535 3.60 -4.81 30.87
N ARG A 536 3.04 -5.83 31.53
CA ARG A 536 3.70 -6.57 32.63
C ARG A 536 4.51 -7.79 32.19
N THR A 537 4.27 -8.28 30.97
CA THR A 537 4.76 -9.59 30.50
C THR A 537 5.66 -9.51 29.27
N THR A 538 5.87 -8.32 28.72
CA THR A 538 6.67 -8.09 27.51
C THR A 538 8.14 -7.81 27.81
N ASP A 539 9.03 -8.59 27.18
CA ASP A 539 10.48 -8.30 27.11
C ASP A 539 10.85 -7.34 25.96
N VAL A 540 9.88 -6.92 25.14
CA VAL A 540 10.13 -6.15 23.92
C VAL A 540 10.30 -4.67 24.25
N HIS A 541 11.52 -4.15 24.08
CA HIS A 541 11.90 -2.82 24.59
C HIS A 541 11.01 -1.64 24.11
N ILE A 542 10.59 -1.61 22.84
CA ILE A 542 9.66 -0.56 22.35
C ILE A 542 8.27 -0.63 23.01
N VAL A 543 7.82 -1.84 23.36
CA VAL A 543 6.55 -2.07 24.08
C VAL A 543 6.70 -1.57 25.52
N GLN A 544 7.82 -1.85 26.16
CA GLN A 544 8.15 -1.34 27.49
C GLN A 544 8.21 0.20 27.52
N LEU A 545 8.80 0.84 26.49
CA LEU A 545 8.78 2.31 26.33
C LEU A 545 7.34 2.84 26.19
N ALA A 546 6.54 2.27 25.30
CA ALA A 546 5.16 2.71 25.08
C ALA A 546 4.29 2.58 26.34
N CYS A 547 4.45 1.46 27.06
CA CYS A 547 3.82 1.24 28.36
C CYS A 547 4.28 2.25 29.41
N ALA A 548 5.59 2.52 29.54
CA ALA A 548 6.12 3.49 30.49
C ALA A 548 5.63 4.93 30.22
N CYS A 549 5.49 5.33 28.95
CA CYS A 549 4.88 6.61 28.58
C CYS A 549 3.42 6.69 29.06
N ARG A 550 2.64 5.63 28.79
CA ARG A 550 1.21 5.53 29.14
C ARG A 550 0.97 5.47 30.64
N GLU A 551 1.76 4.72 31.39
CA GLU A 551 1.68 4.66 32.87
C GLU A 551 2.08 5.98 33.53
N ALA A 552 3.04 6.71 32.95
CA ALA A 552 3.43 8.04 33.41
C ALA A 552 2.45 9.17 32.97
N GLY A 553 1.40 8.84 32.21
CA GLY A 553 0.39 9.80 31.76
C GLY A 553 0.87 10.76 30.67
N PHE A 554 1.99 10.46 30.00
CA PHE A 554 2.52 11.28 28.91
C PHE A 554 1.92 10.87 27.56
N ASP A 555 1.74 11.85 26.69
CA ASP A 555 1.63 11.61 25.25
C ASP A 555 2.97 11.02 24.73
N LEU A 556 2.89 9.93 23.96
CA LEU A 556 4.03 9.29 23.30
C LEU A 556 4.86 10.29 22.48
N ASN A 557 4.21 11.32 21.91
CA ASN A 557 4.88 12.37 21.14
C ASN A 557 5.86 13.21 21.96
N GLN A 558 5.69 13.30 23.29
CA GLN A 558 6.47 14.19 24.17
C GLN A 558 7.61 13.49 24.92
N TYR A 559 7.76 12.16 24.83
CA TYR A 559 8.76 11.44 25.61
C TYR A 559 10.13 11.39 24.90
N PRO A 560 11.21 11.96 25.48
CA PRO A 560 12.50 12.10 24.77
C PRO A 560 13.15 10.79 24.32
N ILE A 561 12.84 9.66 24.98
CA ILE A 561 13.42 8.36 24.63
C ILE A 561 12.75 7.77 23.38
N MET A 562 11.47 8.05 23.13
CA MET A 562 10.79 7.68 21.88
C MET A 562 11.38 8.43 20.68
N GLN A 563 11.69 9.72 20.86
CA GLN A 563 12.32 10.56 19.82
C GLN A 563 13.77 10.14 19.51
N ALA A 564 14.42 9.38 20.40
CA ALA A 564 15.78 8.86 20.22
C ALA A 564 15.82 7.40 19.69
N TYR A 565 14.67 6.78 19.43
CA TYR A 565 14.60 5.34 19.14
C TYR A 565 14.88 5.03 17.66
N ASN A 566 16.07 4.49 17.38
CA ASN A 566 16.58 4.28 16.03
C ASN A 566 16.01 3.00 15.38
N ILE A 567 15.43 3.14 14.17
CA ILE A 567 14.83 2.04 13.39
C ILE A 567 15.83 0.88 13.16
N ARG A 568 17.13 1.17 13.06
CA ARG A 568 18.18 0.12 12.92
C ARG A 568 18.22 -0.85 14.10
N ASP A 569 18.17 -0.33 15.32
CA ASP A 569 18.25 -1.15 16.54
C ASP A 569 17.01 -2.06 16.67
N VAL A 570 15.86 -1.62 16.15
CA VAL A 570 14.64 -2.45 16.08
C VAL A 570 14.87 -3.67 15.20
N ALA A 571 15.36 -3.48 13.97
CA ALA A 571 15.59 -4.56 13.02
C ALA A 571 16.65 -5.56 13.54
N GLU A 572 17.73 -5.07 14.16
CA GLU A 572 18.79 -5.92 14.71
C GLU A 572 18.32 -6.73 15.94
N ASN A 573 17.51 -6.14 16.83
CA ASN A 573 16.92 -6.85 17.97
C ASN A 573 15.85 -7.87 17.52
N LEU A 574 14.97 -7.54 16.58
CA LEU A 574 14.02 -8.49 16.01
C LEU A 574 14.73 -9.69 15.35
N ALA A 575 15.82 -9.43 14.62
CA ALA A 575 16.68 -10.49 14.08
C ALA A 575 17.38 -11.30 15.18
N SER A 576 17.70 -10.70 16.34
CA SER A 576 18.22 -11.38 17.53
C SER A 576 17.20 -12.36 18.13
N GLU A 577 15.98 -11.89 18.36
CA GLU A 577 14.87 -12.69 18.91
C GLU A 577 14.50 -13.85 17.97
N ARG A 578 14.40 -13.60 16.67
CA ARG A 578 14.20 -14.66 15.65
C ARG A 578 15.29 -15.74 15.73
N ARG A 579 16.56 -15.35 15.90
CA ARG A 579 17.68 -16.31 16.08
C ARG A 579 17.60 -17.09 17.39
N ARG A 580 16.96 -16.57 18.45
CA ARG A 580 16.68 -17.31 19.69
C ARG A 580 15.53 -18.30 19.52
N ILE A 581 14.40 -17.86 18.98
CA ILE A 581 13.20 -18.68 18.78
C ILE A 581 13.49 -19.86 17.85
N ASN A 582 14.12 -19.63 16.70
CA ASN A 582 14.46 -20.71 15.77
C ASN A 582 15.44 -21.73 16.38
N ARG A 583 16.34 -21.32 17.30
CA ARG A 583 17.20 -22.24 18.05
C ARG A 583 16.41 -23.08 19.05
N ALA A 584 15.46 -22.49 19.78
CA ALA A 584 14.59 -23.21 20.71
C ALA A 584 13.73 -24.26 19.98
N MET A 585 13.10 -23.87 18.87
CA MET A 585 12.33 -24.79 18.01
C MET A 585 13.20 -25.91 17.43
N GLY A 586 14.41 -25.59 16.96
CA GLY A 586 15.38 -26.59 16.48
C GLY A 586 15.75 -27.63 17.55
N VAL A 587 15.88 -27.23 18.82
CA VAL A 587 16.10 -28.16 19.95
C VAL A 587 14.88 -29.03 20.20
N VAL A 588 13.66 -28.49 20.18
CA VAL A 588 12.42 -29.26 20.35
C VAL A 588 12.25 -30.30 19.24
N VAL A 589 12.50 -29.92 17.98
CA VAL A 589 12.47 -30.87 16.84
C VAL A 589 13.56 -31.93 16.98
N ALA A 590 14.78 -31.57 17.36
CA ALA A 590 15.85 -32.55 17.57
C ALA A 590 15.49 -33.56 18.68
N LEU A 591 14.86 -33.12 19.76
CA LEU A 591 14.36 -34.00 20.83
C LEU A 591 13.25 -34.93 20.33
N LEU A 592 12.31 -34.44 19.52
CA LEU A 592 11.24 -35.25 18.90
C LEU A 592 11.81 -36.28 17.92
N VAL A 593 12.79 -35.92 17.09
CA VAL A 593 13.48 -36.86 16.18
C VAL A 593 14.23 -37.93 16.99
N CYS A 594 14.94 -37.55 18.06
CA CYS A 594 15.56 -38.51 18.98
C CYS A 594 14.54 -39.44 19.65
N LEU A 595 13.34 -38.95 19.99
CA LEU A 595 12.25 -39.76 20.55
C LEU A 595 11.71 -40.78 19.53
N VAL A 596 11.51 -40.37 18.27
CA VAL A 596 11.07 -41.26 17.17
C VAL A 596 12.15 -42.30 16.84
N LEU A 597 13.43 -41.91 16.80
CA LEU A 597 14.53 -42.84 16.54
C LEU A 597 14.73 -43.83 17.69
N SER A 598 14.67 -43.39 18.95
CA SER A 598 14.84 -44.26 20.12
C SER A 598 13.66 -45.23 20.32
N THR A 599 12.42 -44.80 20.10
CA THR A 599 11.26 -45.71 20.08
C THR A 599 11.33 -46.72 18.94
N THR A 600 11.76 -46.30 17.74
CA THR A 600 12.01 -47.21 16.60
C THR A 600 13.09 -48.24 16.93
N ALA A 601 14.21 -47.81 17.51
CA ALA A 601 15.29 -48.70 17.95
C ALA A 601 14.82 -49.68 19.05
N PHE A 602 13.98 -49.23 19.98
CA PHE A 602 13.37 -50.09 21.00
C PHE A 602 12.47 -51.17 20.39
N PHE A 603 11.61 -50.83 19.42
CA PHE A 603 10.78 -51.84 18.73
C PHE A 603 11.62 -52.86 17.93
N ILE A 604 12.73 -52.43 17.33
CA ILE A 604 13.70 -53.32 16.67
C ILE A 604 14.36 -54.25 17.71
N TYR A 605 14.84 -53.69 18.83
CA TYR A 605 15.44 -54.46 19.93
C TYR A 605 14.47 -55.51 20.48
N VAL A 606 13.21 -55.15 20.75
CA VAL A 606 12.18 -56.08 21.24
C VAL A 606 11.89 -57.19 20.22
N ARG A 607 11.87 -56.89 18.90
CA ARG A 607 11.76 -57.92 17.85
C ARG A 607 12.94 -58.89 17.87
N VAL A 608 14.17 -58.39 17.96
CA VAL A 608 15.39 -59.22 18.02
C VAL A 608 15.44 -60.06 19.29
N LEU A 609 15.08 -59.50 20.44
CA LEU A 609 15.04 -60.20 21.73
C LEU A 609 14.00 -61.33 21.70
N LYS A 610 12.83 -61.10 21.10
CA LYS A 610 11.80 -62.12 20.92
C LYS A 610 12.29 -63.28 20.03
N GLN A 611 12.92 -62.97 18.89
CA GLN A 611 13.53 -64.00 18.02
C GLN A 611 14.63 -64.80 18.73
N TYR A 612 15.46 -64.15 19.56
CA TYR A 612 16.47 -64.83 20.37
C TYR A 612 15.83 -65.76 21.41
N MET A 613 14.81 -65.31 22.12
CA MET A 613 14.09 -66.11 23.13
C MET A 613 13.35 -67.29 22.51
N ASP A 614 12.74 -67.14 21.33
CA ASP A 614 12.08 -68.24 20.62
C ASP A 614 13.09 -69.29 20.10
N LYS A 615 14.27 -68.86 19.60
CA LYS A 615 15.38 -69.78 19.32
C LYS A 615 15.85 -70.52 20.58
N ARG A 616 15.98 -69.81 21.72
CA ARG A 616 16.41 -70.39 23.00
C ARG A 616 15.40 -71.35 23.62
N ARG A 617 14.09 -71.15 23.35
CA ARG A 617 13.02 -72.11 23.67
C ARG A 617 13.12 -73.37 22.83
N LYS A 618 13.28 -73.25 21.51
CA LYS A 618 13.45 -74.41 20.60
C LYS A 618 14.69 -75.25 20.96
N ALA A 619 15.78 -74.60 21.38
CA ALA A 619 16.99 -75.28 21.87
C ALA A 619 16.88 -75.96 23.26
N LYS A 620 15.71 -75.91 23.91
CA LYS A 620 15.45 -76.57 25.21
C LYS A 620 14.30 -77.59 25.20
N ALA A 621 13.73 -77.90 24.02
CA ALA A 621 12.76 -78.99 23.91
C ALA A 621 13.47 -80.35 24.03
N PRO A 622 13.04 -81.26 24.93
CA PRO A 622 13.59 -82.61 24.99
C PRO A 622 13.17 -83.43 23.76
N ALA A 623 14.04 -84.34 23.33
CA ALA A 623 13.73 -85.23 22.21
C ALA A 623 12.63 -86.23 22.62
N ALA A 624 11.50 -86.21 21.90
CA ALA A 624 10.45 -87.21 22.06
C ALA A 624 10.87 -88.55 21.44
N ALA A 625 10.46 -89.65 22.06
CA ALA A 625 10.89 -91.00 21.66
C ALA A 625 10.27 -91.46 20.34
N VAL A 626 10.99 -92.32 19.62
CA VAL A 626 10.53 -93.01 18.42
C VAL A 626 9.65 -94.19 18.83
N ALA A 627 8.45 -94.30 18.25
CA ALA A 627 7.58 -95.47 18.37
C ALA A 627 7.97 -96.54 17.32
N PRO A 628 7.80 -97.85 17.63
CA PRO A 628 8.07 -98.92 16.67
C PRO A 628 7.01 -99.00 15.56
N PRO A 629 7.33 -99.56 14.38
CA PRO A 629 6.37 -99.75 13.30
C PRO A 629 5.42 -100.92 13.57
N GLU A 630 4.15 -100.76 13.18
CA GLU A 630 3.22 -101.88 12.98
C GLU A 630 3.55 -102.62 11.66
N ALA A 631 3.05 -103.85 11.52
CA ALA A 631 3.33 -104.71 10.37
C ALA A 631 2.05 -105.20 9.70
N ASP A 632 1.91 -104.95 8.40
CA ASP A 632 0.88 -105.54 7.56
C ASP A 632 1.24 -106.99 7.20
N THR A 633 0.34 -107.96 7.44
CA THR A 633 0.00 -109.00 6.45
C THR A 633 -1.23 -109.85 6.84
N VAL A 634 -2.15 -109.98 5.89
CA VAL A 634 -3.31 -110.91 5.80
C VAL A 634 -4.46 -110.65 6.80
#